data_AF-A0A8T8SE25-F1
#
_entry.id   AF-A0A8T8SE25-F1
#
_cell.length_a   1.000
_cell.length_b   1.000
_cell.length_c   1.000
_cell.angle_alpha   90.00
_cell.angle_beta   90.00
_cell.angle_gamma   90.00
#
_symmetry.space_group_name_H-M   'P 1'
#
loop_
_entity.id
_entity.type
_entity.pdbx_description
1 polymer ?
#
loop_
_entity_poly.entity_id
_entity_poly.type
_entity_poly.pdbx_seq_one_letter_code
_entity_poly.pdbx_strand_id
1 'polypeptide(L)'
;MISDNDTLSKRCTDRKLNDFMLLQSFTSRAWIPPNFVNPSGEHASAYPISGPRGEGYLPTAFHPEAPIWPKTFADLTESVIGAGLLTDGIDGALHVARCLNITPHPIHSLGEAAEMYRQQTSKEICRQDLDNKIGPKELSKLQGFLGYTFRSTHIALRVTQPSANFEGMVLSVKLLELLGDAVVGYLVVTAIFERNPGMDPGELTTYKDKLFMSSTLGALAEAVGMHRVLSSAPDAPQLAFNETLQLRRIEECQKPEGQRGNYWAKLKIPKSAAGLVKTLVGAVALDSSFDLKVLKELYDRLFKPFYDEFCRQGKEVDDTVREFEQFMDKLGCKEWHYVRTIGRQNKKKVYCTAIHVHNVIWMVRRHCKTQRLADYFACRDILGIFRNSTTLDSFRSKCQCRSSGPRRETWGATKRKERESSPADEKLVDGPSRRPHPRFPLPGGEGCS
;
A
#
# COMPACT_ATOMS: atom_id res chain seq x y z
N MET A 1 16.78 1.20 17.12
CA MET A 1 16.27 1.38 15.74
C MET A 1 15.83 2.83 15.63
N ILE A 2 15.94 3.44 14.45
CA ILE A 2 15.61 4.87 14.27
C ILE A 2 14.16 5.06 13.79
N SER A 3 13.58 4.01 13.21
CA SER A 3 12.31 4.03 12.48
C SER A 3 11.23 3.14 13.10
N ASP A 4 11.39 2.67 14.34
CA ASP A 4 10.31 1.95 15.03
C ASP A 4 9.22 2.92 15.52
N ASN A 5 7.98 2.42 15.64
CA ASN A 5 6.82 3.25 15.99
C ASN A 5 7.01 4.00 17.31
N ASP A 6 7.67 3.40 18.29
CA ASP A 6 7.88 4.02 19.60
C ASP A 6 8.84 5.21 19.47
N THR A 7 9.93 5.04 18.71
CA THR A 7 10.86 6.11 18.38
C THR A 7 10.18 7.23 17.59
N LEU A 8 9.42 6.90 16.54
CA LEU A 8 8.72 7.89 15.72
C LEU A 8 7.63 8.64 16.52
N SER A 9 6.91 7.93 17.38
CA SER A 9 5.94 8.51 18.30
C SER A 9 6.63 9.46 19.29
N LYS A 10 7.77 9.06 19.85
CA LYS A 10 8.55 9.91 20.75
C LYS A 10 9.02 11.18 20.05
N ARG A 11 9.56 11.07 18.83
CA ARG A 11 10.01 12.24 18.04
C ARG A 11 8.87 13.19 17.70
N CYS A 12 7.69 12.65 17.39
CA CYS A 12 6.47 13.43 17.17
C CYS A 12 6.17 14.33 18.38
N THR A 13 6.15 13.74 19.57
CA THR A 13 5.85 14.45 20.83
C THR A 13 6.96 15.41 21.24
N ASP A 14 8.24 14.98 21.16
CA ASP A 14 9.41 15.81 21.49
C ASP A 14 9.45 17.11 20.66
N ARG A 15 8.98 17.04 19.41
CA ARG A 15 8.91 18.18 18.48
C ARG A 15 7.54 18.86 18.43
N LYS A 16 6.60 18.46 19.29
CA LYS A 16 5.24 19.03 19.38
C LYS A 16 4.47 18.96 18.06
N LEU A 17 4.74 17.97 17.22
CA LEU A 17 4.04 17.78 15.95
C LEU A 17 2.57 17.38 16.18
N ASN A 18 2.32 16.63 17.25
CA ASN A 18 0.99 16.23 17.70
C ASN A 18 0.07 17.43 18.02
N ASP A 19 0.63 18.61 18.36
CA ASP A 19 -0.16 19.81 18.67
C ASP A 19 -0.89 20.36 17.43
N PHE A 20 -0.47 19.96 16.22
CA PHE A 20 -1.06 20.37 14.95
C PHE A 20 -2.07 19.35 14.39
N MET A 21 -2.39 18.29 15.13
CA MET A 21 -3.32 17.27 14.68
C MET A 21 -4.76 17.75 14.65
N LEU A 22 -5.43 17.57 13.51
CA LEU A 22 -6.87 17.74 13.38
C LEU A 22 -7.57 16.40 13.63
N LEU A 23 -8.07 16.20 14.85
CA LEU A 23 -8.69 14.94 15.29
C LEU A 23 -10.19 14.87 15.02
N GLN A 24 -10.81 15.98 14.65
CA GLN A 24 -12.22 16.04 14.29
C GLN A 24 -12.40 16.06 12.76
N SER A 25 -13.44 15.38 12.29
CA SER A 25 -13.90 15.55 10.92
C SER A 25 -14.37 16.99 10.73
N PHE A 26 -13.90 17.64 9.66
CA PHE A 26 -14.40 18.97 9.29
C PHE A 26 -15.93 18.93 9.19
N THR A 27 -16.59 19.78 9.97
CA THR A 27 -18.01 20.08 9.78
C THR A 27 -18.15 21.57 9.53
N SER A 28 -18.87 21.95 8.47
CA SER A 28 -19.12 23.35 8.15
C SER A 28 -19.86 24.10 9.26
N ARG A 29 -20.47 23.39 10.21
CA ARG A 29 -21.15 23.94 11.39
C ARG A 29 -20.20 24.26 12.55
N ALA A 30 -19.07 23.55 12.65
CA ALA A 30 -18.07 23.76 13.70
C ALA A 30 -16.87 24.59 13.22
N TRP A 31 -16.75 24.81 11.91
CA TRP A 31 -15.69 25.61 11.33
C TRP A 31 -16.10 27.07 11.24
N ILE A 32 -15.26 27.95 11.78
CA ILE A 32 -15.44 29.40 11.74
C ILE A 32 -14.15 29.98 11.13
N PRO A 33 -14.23 30.88 10.14
CA PRO A 33 -13.05 31.53 9.59
C PRO A 33 -12.27 32.29 10.68
N PRO A 34 -10.93 32.35 10.61
CA PRO A 34 -10.13 33.24 11.45
C PRO A 34 -10.69 34.67 11.39
N ASN A 35 -10.89 35.31 12.55
CA ASN A 35 -11.43 36.67 12.71
C ASN A 35 -12.90 36.88 12.32
N PHE A 36 -13.70 35.82 12.16
CA PHE A 36 -15.14 35.98 11.96
C PHE A 36 -15.84 36.42 13.25
N VAL A 37 -16.51 37.57 13.20
CA VAL A 37 -17.33 38.12 14.30
C VAL A 37 -18.80 37.95 13.93
N ASN A 38 -19.58 37.27 14.78
CA ASN A 38 -21.02 37.09 14.57
C ASN A 38 -21.76 38.42 14.75
N PRO A 39 -22.53 38.91 13.75
CA PRO A 39 -23.28 40.17 13.86
C PRO A 39 -24.42 40.16 14.89
N SER A 40 -24.92 38.99 15.31
CA SER A 40 -26.11 38.88 16.17
C SER A 40 -25.83 38.87 17.68
N GLY A 41 -24.58 39.06 18.12
CA GLY A 41 -24.22 39.14 19.54
C GLY A 41 -24.30 37.82 20.33
N GLU A 42 -24.77 36.74 19.71
CA GLU A 42 -24.67 35.39 20.30
C GLU A 42 -23.25 34.86 20.09
N HIS A 43 -22.59 34.53 21.21
CA HIS A 43 -21.27 33.93 21.22
C HIS A 43 -21.26 32.62 20.40
N ALA A 44 -20.84 32.68 19.14
CA ALA A 44 -20.10 31.56 18.59
C ALA A 44 -18.93 31.37 19.54
N SER A 45 -18.80 30.21 20.18
CA SER A 45 -17.86 29.97 21.29
C SER A 45 -16.41 30.06 20.81
N ALA A 46 -15.94 31.27 20.52
CA ALA A 46 -14.54 31.65 20.47
C ALA A 46 -14.13 31.98 21.90
N TYR A 47 -14.15 30.97 22.77
CA TYR A 47 -13.25 31.04 23.91
C TYR A 47 -11.88 30.66 23.36
N PRO A 48 -10.90 31.58 23.32
CA PRO A 48 -9.52 31.16 23.16
C PRO A 48 -9.24 30.16 24.28
N ILE A 49 -9.04 28.89 23.95
CA ILE A 49 -8.58 27.91 24.93
C ILE A 49 -7.15 28.32 25.23
N SER A 50 -6.84 28.58 26.50
CA SER A 50 -5.48 28.80 26.98
C SER A 50 -4.64 27.56 26.67
N GLY A 51 -4.02 27.54 25.50
CA GLY A 51 -2.97 26.57 25.18
C GLY A 51 -1.71 26.92 25.96
N PRO A 52 -0.75 26.00 26.06
CA PRO A 52 0.53 26.22 26.75
C PRO A 52 1.41 27.35 26.16
N ARG A 53 0.89 28.17 25.23
CA ARG A 53 1.58 29.29 24.57
C ARG A 53 0.77 30.60 24.49
N GLY A 54 -0.35 30.75 25.21
CA GLY A 54 -1.11 32.02 25.27
C GLY A 54 -2.20 32.18 24.20
N GLU A 55 -2.85 33.36 24.22
CA GLU A 55 -3.98 33.72 23.33
C GLU A 55 -3.54 33.84 21.87
N GLY A 56 -4.32 33.26 20.94
CA GLY A 56 -4.11 33.40 19.49
C GLY A 56 -4.08 32.09 18.67
N TYR A 57 -4.24 30.92 19.28
CA TYR A 57 -4.35 29.67 18.54
C TYR A 57 -5.79 29.42 18.05
N LEU A 58 -5.93 29.09 16.76
CA LEU A 58 -7.23 28.76 16.16
C LEU A 58 -7.83 27.51 16.82
N PRO A 59 -9.11 27.53 17.23
CA PRO A 59 -9.79 26.41 17.86
C PRO A 59 -10.23 25.40 16.78
N THR A 60 -9.29 24.69 16.17
CA THR A 60 -9.60 23.47 15.39
C THR A 60 -9.08 22.20 16.07
N ALA A 61 -8.26 22.34 17.10
CA ALA A 61 -7.77 21.23 17.93
C ALA A 61 -8.64 21.08 19.19
N PHE A 62 -9.90 20.69 19.02
CA PHE A 62 -10.61 20.09 20.16
C PHE A 62 -9.98 18.71 20.37
N HIS A 63 -9.10 18.59 21.36
CA HIS A 63 -8.57 17.30 21.78
C HIS A 63 -9.74 16.46 22.32
N PRO A 64 -10.05 15.29 21.73
CA PRO A 64 -11.06 14.42 22.32
C PRO A 64 -10.59 14.02 23.73
N GLU A 65 -11.53 13.86 24.67
CA GLU A 65 -11.24 13.28 26.00
C GLU A 65 -10.66 11.86 25.91
N ALA A 66 -10.72 11.23 24.73
CA ALA A 66 -10.18 9.92 24.48
C ALA A 66 -8.66 9.96 24.19
N PRO A 67 -7.87 9.08 24.82
CA PRO A 67 -6.43 9.01 24.59
C PRO A 67 -6.13 8.63 23.14
N ILE A 68 -5.19 9.36 22.53
CA ILE A 68 -4.66 9.07 21.19
C ILE A 68 -3.66 7.93 21.31
N TRP A 69 -3.74 6.97 20.38
CA TRP A 69 -2.83 5.83 20.38
C TRP A 69 -1.43 6.25 19.91
N PRO A 70 -0.33 5.76 20.55
CA PRO A 70 1.05 6.09 20.13
C PRO A 70 1.32 5.82 18.65
N LYS A 71 0.69 4.76 18.11
CA LYS A 71 0.76 4.45 16.69
C LYS A 71 0.29 5.60 15.79
N THR A 72 -0.72 6.36 16.20
CA THR A 72 -1.21 7.51 15.42
C THR A 72 -0.17 8.62 15.35
N PHE A 73 0.65 8.81 16.39
CA PHE A 73 1.75 9.77 16.36
C PHE A 73 2.89 9.32 15.45
N ALA A 74 3.18 8.01 15.41
CA ALA A 74 4.11 7.45 14.44
C ALA A 74 3.60 7.63 13.00
N ASP A 75 2.33 7.27 12.74
CA ASP A 75 1.70 7.43 11.43
C ASP A 75 1.68 8.92 10.99
N LEU A 76 1.52 9.86 11.93
CA LEU A 76 1.64 11.31 11.66
C LEU A 76 3.06 11.70 11.25
N THR A 77 4.08 11.24 11.99
CA THR A 77 5.49 11.46 11.66
C THR A 77 5.80 10.97 10.24
N GLU A 78 5.40 9.75 9.90
CA GLU A 78 5.57 9.20 8.54
C GLU A 78 4.83 10.03 7.48
N SER A 79 3.62 10.47 7.79
CA SER A 79 2.81 11.28 6.87
C SER A 79 3.45 12.63 6.56
N VAL A 80 4.08 13.28 7.54
CA VAL A 80 4.77 14.57 7.34
C VAL A 80 6.08 14.38 6.57
N ILE A 81 6.81 13.28 6.78
CA ILE A 81 7.95 12.91 5.94
C ILE A 81 7.49 12.67 4.50
N GLY A 82 6.37 11.97 4.32
CA GLY A 82 5.73 11.78 3.01
C GLY A 82 5.30 13.10 2.36
N ALA A 83 4.79 14.06 3.13
CA ALA A 83 4.47 15.39 2.63
C ALA A 83 5.74 16.15 2.16
N GLY A 84 6.85 16.04 2.91
CA GLY A 84 8.15 16.52 2.47
C GLY A 84 8.61 15.88 1.16
N LEU A 85 8.43 14.56 1.04
CA LEU A 85 8.72 13.81 -0.19
C LEU A 85 7.94 14.33 -1.40
N LEU A 86 6.65 14.61 -1.23
CA LEU A 86 5.79 15.14 -2.29
C LEU A 86 6.10 16.60 -2.65
N THR A 87 6.70 17.36 -1.72
CA THR A 87 6.99 18.79 -1.92
C THR A 87 8.30 19.01 -2.66
N ASP A 88 9.38 18.33 -2.25
CA ASP A 88 10.74 18.57 -2.75
C ASP A 88 11.54 17.27 -2.89
N GLY A 89 10.86 16.17 -3.20
CA GLY A 89 11.50 14.87 -3.37
C GLY A 89 12.22 14.38 -2.10
N ILE A 90 13.26 13.57 -2.30
CA ILE A 90 14.01 12.97 -1.18
C ILE A 90 14.62 14.03 -0.28
N ASP A 91 15.05 15.17 -0.82
CA ASP A 91 15.64 16.25 -0.02
C ASP A 91 14.61 16.89 0.91
N GLY A 92 13.37 17.08 0.44
CA GLY A 92 12.24 17.47 1.28
C GLY A 92 11.95 16.47 2.39
N ALA A 93 11.96 15.17 2.08
CA ALA A 93 11.78 14.11 3.09
C ALA A 93 12.90 14.10 4.13
N LEU A 94 14.16 14.25 3.70
CA LEU A 94 15.33 14.33 4.58
C LEU A 94 15.33 15.60 5.43
N HIS A 95 14.87 16.73 4.87
CA HIS A 95 14.70 17.97 5.63
C HIS A 95 13.74 17.77 6.80
N VAL A 96 12.54 17.21 6.54
CA VAL A 96 11.57 16.88 7.58
C VAL A 96 12.17 15.90 8.60
N ALA A 97 12.84 14.84 8.14
CA ALA A 97 13.43 13.85 9.03
C ALA A 97 14.50 14.45 9.96
N ARG A 98 15.28 15.43 9.48
CA ARG A 98 16.24 16.20 10.30
C ARG A 98 15.54 17.09 11.31
N CYS A 99 14.51 17.83 10.91
CA CYS A 99 13.69 18.62 11.83
C CYS A 99 13.11 17.76 12.96
N LEU A 100 12.75 16.51 12.66
CA LEU A 100 12.23 15.54 13.62
C LEU A 100 13.30 14.75 14.39
N ASN A 101 14.59 15.02 14.20
CA ASN A 101 15.71 14.27 14.80
C ASN A 101 15.62 12.75 14.57
N ILE A 102 15.18 12.35 13.38
CA ILE A 102 15.15 10.96 12.94
C ILE A 102 16.50 10.61 12.33
N THR A 103 16.95 11.39 11.34
CA THR A 103 18.24 11.14 10.69
C THR A 103 19.41 11.63 11.54
N PRO A 104 20.55 10.93 11.53
CA PRO A 104 21.79 11.43 12.09
C PRO A 104 22.15 12.80 11.51
N HIS A 105 22.70 13.69 12.33
CA HIS A 105 22.95 15.09 11.95
C HIS A 105 23.99 15.33 10.84
N PRO A 106 24.91 14.41 10.45
CA PRO A 106 25.83 14.70 9.36
C PRO A 106 25.31 14.40 7.94
N ILE A 107 24.09 13.84 7.76
CA ILE A 107 23.61 13.45 6.43
C ILE A 107 22.62 14.49 5.91
N HIS A 108 23.06 15.35 4.99
CA HIS A 108 22.21 16.36 4.35
C HIS A 108 21.56 15.86 3.05
N SER A 109 22.21 14.92 2.36
CA SER A 109 21.68 14.24 1.18
C SER A 109 22.11 12.77 1.16
N LEU A 110 21.40 11.93 0.38
CA LEU A 110 21.85 10.55 0.17
C LEU A 110 23.15 10.50 -0.65
N GLY A 111 23.36 11.46 -1.56
CA GLY A 111 24.58 11.55 -2.35
C GLY A 111 25.84 11.81 -1.49
N GLU A 112 25.70 12.65 -0.46
CA GLU A 112 26.75 12.86 0.55
C GLU A 112 27.10 11.57 1.29
N ALA A 113 26.10 10.76 1.67
CA ALA A 113 26.36 9.48 2.32
C ALA A 113 27.12 8.49 1.41
N ALA A 114 26.82 8.49 0.10
CA ALA A 114 27.58 7.69 -0.87
C ALA A 114 29.03 8.20 -1.04
N GLU A 115 29.23 9.51 -1.00
CA GLU A 115 30.56 10.11 -1.07
C GLU A 115 31.38 9.82 0.18
N MET A 116 30.78 9.86 1.37
CA MET A 116 31.42 9.44 2.61
C MET A 116 31.93 8.00 2.53
N TYR A 117 31.13 7.09 1.96
CA TYR A 117 31.58 5.70 1.71
C TYR A 117 32.82 5.66 0.82
N ARG A 118 32.82 6.39 -0.32
CA ARG A 118 33.97 6.42 -1.23
C ARG A 118 35.22 6.98 -0.56
N GLN A 119 35.08 8.07 0.18
CA GLN A 119 36.20 8.70 0.90
C GLN A 119 36.81 7.74 1.93
N GLN A 120 35.97 7.08 2.72
CA GLN A 120 36.40 6.16 3.78
C GLN A 120 37.07 4.89 3.24
N THR A 121 36.68 4.43 2.05
CA THR A 121 37.17 3.16 1.49
C THR A 121 38.29 3.33 0.46
N SER A 122 38.44 4.53 -0.13
CA SER A 122 39.38 4.84 -1.23
C SER A 122 40.79 4.32 -1.03
N LYS A 123 41.39 4.56 0.16
CA LYS A 123 42.77 4.15 0.48
C LYS A 123 42.94 2.64 0.38
N GLU A 124 42.01 1.89 0.93
CA GLU A 124 42.10 0.44 1.00
C GLU A 124 41.78 -0.21 -0.35
N ILE A 125 40.79 0.32 -1.08
CA ILE A 125 40.47 -0.08 -2.46
C ILE A 125 41.70 0.09 -3.36
N CYS A 126 42.37 1.24 -3.28
CA CYS A 126 43.58 1.52 -4.05
C CYS A 126 44.75 0.63 -3.65
N ARG A 127 44.95 0.40 -2.34
CA ARG A 127 46.03 -0.46 -1.82
C ARG A 127 45.92 -1.90 -2.33
N GLN A 128 44.70 -2.41 -2.42
CA GLN A 128 44.42 -3.80 -2.81
C GLN A 128 44.09 -3.98 -4.29
N ASP A 129 44.10 -2.89 -5.06
CA ASP A 129 43.78 -2.84 -6.49
C ASP A 129 42.42 -3.49 -6.82
N LEU A 130 41.41 -3.27 -5.98
CA LEU A 130 40.12 -3.96 -6.10
C LEU A 130 39.36 -3.62 -7.39
N ASP A 131 39.52 -2.39 -7.88
CA ASP A 131 38.84 -1.92 -9.09
C ASP A 131 39.26 -2.69 -10.35
N ASN A 132 40.47 -3.28 -10.35
CA ASN A 132 40.99 -4.07 -11.47
C ASN A 132 40.78 -5.59 -11.31
N LYS A 133 40.19 -6.05 -10.20
CA LYS A 133 39.99 -7.49 -9.95
C LYS A 133 38.81 -8.09 -10.69
N ILE A 134 37.86 -7.28 -11.17
CA ILE A 134 36.76 -7.78 -12.02
C ILE A 134 37.23 -7.92 -13.47
N GLY A 135 36.99 -9.08 -14.08
CA GLY A 135 37.35 -9.29 -15.48
C GLY A 135 36.57 -8.36 -16.42
N PRO A 136 37.18 -7.78 -17.47
CA PRO A 136 36.53 -6.80 -18.34
C PRO A 136 35.29 -7.35 -19.05
N LYS A 137 35.28 -8.65 -19.37
CA LYS A 137 34.12 -9.34 -19.95
C LYS A 137 32.97 -9.47 -18.95
N GLU A 138 33.27 -9.80 -17.70
CA GLU A 138 32.26 -9.92 -16.63
C GLU A 138 31.65 -8.55 -16.31
N LEU A 139 32.49 -7.53 -16.18
CA LEU A 139 32.06 -6.14 -15.98
C LEU A 139 31.17 -5.67 -17.14
N SER A 140 31.60 -5.85 -18.38
CA SER A 140 30.83 -5.44 -19.56
C SER A 140 29.47 -6.15 -19.63
N LYS A 141 29.44 -7.45 -19.29
CA LYS A 141 28.20 -8.24 -19.24
C LYS A 141 27.24 -7.71 -18.17
N LEU A 142 27.75 -7.41 -16.96
CA LEU A 142 26.95 -6.83 -15.89
C LEU A 142 26.42 -5.44 -16.26
N GLN A 143 27.28 -4.56 -16.77
CA GLN A 143 26.90 -3.19 -17.14
C GLN A 143 25.88 -3.18 -18.28
N GLY A 144 26.06 -4.03 -19.30
CA GLY A 144 25.08 -4.21 -20.37
C GLY A 144 23.75 -4.78 -19.84
N PHE A 145 23.81 -5.75 -18.94
CA PHE A 145 22.61 -6.26 -18.27
C PHE A 145 21.91 -5.21 -17.40
N LEU A 146 22.64 -4.28 -16.78
CA LEU A 146 22.09 -3.22 -15.92
C LEU A 146 21.69 -1.96 -16.70
N GLY A 147 22.20 -1.77 -17.93
CA GLY A 147 22.12 -0.49 -18.62
C GLY A 147 22.82 0.62 -17.84
N TYR A 148 23.83 0.28 -17.04
CA TYR A 148 24.50 1.16 -16.09
C TYR A 148 26.00 0.90 -16.09
N THR A 149 26.80 1.97 -16.15
CA THR A 149 28.26 1.90 -16.08
C THR A 149 28.72 2.26 -14.67
N PHE A 150 29.43 1.34 -14.02
CA PHE A 150 29.92 1.56 -12.66
C PHE A 150 31.06 2.58 -12.65
N ARG A 151 30.99 3.53 -11.71
CA ARG A 151 32.09 4.45 -11.41
C ARG A 151 33.15 3.75 -10.56
N SER A 152 32.71 2.89 -9.65
CA SER A 152 33.53 2.13 -8.73
C SER A 152 33.39 0.63 -9.01
N THR A 153 34.30 0.07 -9.77
CA THR A 153 34.22 -1.31 -10.26
C THR A 153 34.36 -2.35 -9.14
N HIS A 154 34.96 -2.02 -7.99
CA HIS A 154 34.93 -2.88 -6.81
C HIS A 154 33.51 -3.11 -6.26
N ILE A 155 32.55 -2.21 -6.48
CA ILE A 155 31.13 -2.43 -6.13
C ILE A 155 30.55 -3.50 -7.07
N ALA A 156 30.84 -3.40 -8.36
CA ALA A 156 30.48 -4.42 -9.35
C ALA A 156 31.11 -5.78 -9.02
N LEU A 157 32.39 -5.80 -8.63
CA LEU A 157 33.09 -6.99 -8.16
C LEU A 157 32.36 -7.64 -6.99
N ARG A 158 31.88 -6.83 -6.03
CA ARG A 158 31.23 -7.36 -4.84
C ARG A 158 29.92 -8.10 -5.15
N VAL A 159 29.16 -7.64 -6.14
CA VAL A 159 27.90 -8.28 -6.54
C VAL A 159 28.08 -9.48 -7.45
N THR A 160 29.14 -9.51 -8.27
CA THR A 160 29.45 -10.66 -9.14
C THR A 160 30.11 -11.80 -8.40
N GLN A 161 30.89 -11.49 -7.36
CA GLN A 161 31.63 -12.48 -6.58
C GLN A 161 31.29 -12.37 -5.08
N PRO A 162 30.04 -12.67 -4.68
CA PRO A 162 29.56 -12.46 -3.31
C PRO A 162 30.25 -13.36 -2.27
N SER A 163 30.68 -14.56 -2.67
CA SER A 163 31.40 -15.51 -1.79
C SER A 163 32.92 -15.25 -1.73
N ALA A 164 33.46 -14.42 -2.61
CA ALA A 164 34.89 -14.16 -2.64
C ALA A 164 35.28 -13.22 -1.48
N ASN A 165 36.30 -13.64 -0.73
CA ASN A 165 36.90 -12.85 0.34
C ASN A 165 38.07 -12.06 -0.24
N PHE A 166 37.82 -10.81 -0.58
CA PHE A 166 38.87 -9.88 -1.00
C PHE A 166 39.38 -9.11 0.20
N GLU A 167 40.69 -9.14 0.42
CA GLU A 167 41.32 -8.26 1.40
C GLU A 167 40.99 -6.80 1.07
N GLY A 168 40.65 -6.01 2.09
CA GLY A 168 40.28 -4.60 1.92
C GLY A 168 38.86 -4.33 1.44
N MET A 169 38.07 -5.35 1.11
CA MET A 169 36.66 -5.19 0.74
C MET A 169 35.79 -4.96 1.99
N VAL A 170 35.51 -3.69 2.28
CA VAL A 170 34.67 -3.28 3.43
C VAL A 170 33.17 -3.47 3.14
N LEU A 171 32.78 -3.42 1.86
CA LEU A 171 31.37 -3.49 1.45
C LEU A 171 30.86 -4.93 1.53
N SER A 172 29.90 -5.19 2.41
CA SER A 172 29.29 -6.51 2.52
C SER A 172 28.05 -6.63 1.62
N VAL A 173 27.85 -7.84 1.07
CA VAL A 173 26.64 -8.16 0.29
C VAL A 173 25.38 -7.96 1.13
N LYS A 174 25.43 -8.27 2.44
CA LYS A 174 24.28 -8.10 3.32
C LYS A 174 23.89 -6.63 3.52
N LEU A 175 24.87 -5.72 3.57
CA LEU A 175 24.62 -4.29 3.64
C LEU A 175 24.03 -3.77 2.32
N LEU A 176 24.53 -4.24 1.17
CA LEU A 176 23.93 -3.93 -0.13
C LEU A 176 22.51 -4.46 -0.27
N GLU A 177 22.24 -5.68 0.21
CA GLU A 177 20.89 -6.25 0.25
C GLU A 177 19.95 -5.40 1.12
N LEU A 178 20.42 -4.97 2.29
CA LEU A 178 19.66 -4.10 3.20
C LEU A 178 19.37 -2.74 2.56
N LEU A 179 20.37 -2.12 1.95
CA LEU A 179 20.23 -0.85 1.25
C LEU A 179 19.25 -0.98 0.07
N GLY A 180 19.43 -2.03 -0.73
CA GLY A 180 18.58 -2.34 -1.86
C GLY A 180 17.15 -2.66 -1.47
N ASP A 181 16.90 -3.26 -0.31
CA ASP A 181 15.55 -3.48 0.21
C ASP A 181 14.79 -2.15 0.33
N ALA A 182 15.42 -1.14 0.95
CA ALA A 182 14.84 0.19 1.09
C ALA A 182 14.62 0.87 -0.27
N VAL A 183 15.61 0.79 -1.17
CA VAL A 183 15.52 1.43 -2.50
C VAL A 183 14.47 0.77 -3.39
N VAL A 184 14.42 -0.57 -3.44
CA VAL A 184 13.36 -1.28 -4.19
C VAL A 184 11.99 -0.96 -3.60
N GLY A 185 11.88 -0.89 -2.26
CA GLY A 185 10.64 -0.53 -1.59
C GLY A 185 10.15 0.86 -2.01
N TYR A 186 11.06 1.84 -2.02
CA TYR A 186 10.79 3.19 -2.52
C TYR A 186 10.34 3.18 -3.99
N LEU A 187 11.11 2.56 -4.89
CA LEU A 187 10.79 2.53 -6.33
C LEU A 187 9.42 1.88 -6.60
N VAL A 188 9.11 0.77 -5.92
CA VAL A 188 7.83 0.08 -6.04
C VAL A 188 6.69 0.96 -5.52
N VAL A 189 6.82 1.55 -4.33
CA VAL A 189 5.77 2.40 -3.74
C VAL A 189 5.52 3.64 -4.61
N THR A 190 6.57 4.32 -5.06
CA THR A 190 6.46 5.49 -5.94
C THR A 190 5.75 5.12 -7.23
N ALA A 191 6.14 4.02 -7.90
CA ALA A 191 5.50 3.57 -9.12
C ALA A 191 4.02 3.18 -8.93
N ILE A 192 3.67 2.57 -7.80
CA ILE A 192 2.27 2.28 -7.47
C ILE A 192 1.49 3.57 -7.26
N PHE A 193 2.01 4.49 -6.44
CA PHE A 193 1.35 5.72 -6.04
C PHE A 193 1.09 6.64 -7.25
N GLU A 194 2.09 6.81 -8.13
CA GLU A 194 1.97 7.61 -9.36
C GLU A 194 0.89 7.06 -10.30
N ARG A 195 0.75 5.73 -10.41
CA ARG A 195 -0.22 5.09 -11.30
C ARG A 195 -1.62 4.99 -10.71
N ASN A 196 -1.76 5.11 -9.39
CA ASN A 196 -2.98 4.79 -8.66
C ASN A 196 -3.39 5.88 -7.64
N PRO A 197 -3.56 7.15 -8.06
CA PRO A 197 -3.86 8.23 -7.11
C PRO A 197 -5.19 8.07 -6.37
N GLY A 198 -6.12 7.26 -6.90
CA GLY A 198 -7.44 7.01 -6.31
C GLY A 198 -7.57 5.72 -5.49
N MET A 199 -6.49 4.96 -5.29
CA MET A 199 -6.55 3.68 -4.58
C MET A 199 -6.64 3.88 -3.06
N ASP A 200 -7.44 3.06 -2.38
CA ASP A 200 -7.54 3.09 -0.92
C ASP A 200 -6.21 2.66 -0.26
N PRO A 201 -5.80 3.23 0.88
CA PRO A 201 -4.56 2.86 1.57
C PRO A 201 -4.41 1.35 1.86
N GLY A 202 -5.51 0.64 2.14
CA GLY A 202 -5.46 -0.81 2.36
C GLY A 202 -5.18 -1.60 1.09
N GLU A 203 -5.67 -1.13 -0.05
CA GLU A 203 -5.40 -1.71 -1.37
C GLU A 203 -3.97 -1.42 -1.80
N LEU A 204 -3.47 -0.20 -1.58
CA LEU A 204 -2.07 0.18 -1.83
C LEU A 204 -1.11 -0.72 -1.04
N THR A 205 -1.41 -0.95 0.23
CA THR A 205 -0.60 -1.84 1.09
C THR A 205 -0.58 -3.27 0.55
N THR A 206 -1.75 -3.81 0.20
CA THR A 206 -1.87 -5.18 -0.34
C THR A 206 -1.12 -5.33 -1.66
N TYR A 207 -1.24 -4.33 -2.54
CA TYR A 207 -0.57 -4.34 -3.83
C TYR A 207 0.94 -4.19 -3.69
N LYS A 208 1.40 -3.29 -2.81
CA LYS A 208 2.82 -3.16 -2.44
C LYS A 208 3.38 -4.49 -1.97
N ASP A 209 2.71 -5.15 -1.03
CA ASP A 209 3.18 -6.42 -0.48
C ASP A 209 3.31 -7.47 -1.59
N LYS A 210 2.32 -7.57 -2.49
CA LYS A 210 2.38 -8.49 -3.65
C LYS A 210 3.60 -8.23 -4.54
N LEU A 211 3.90 -6.97 -4.87
CA LEU A 211 5.05 -6.62 -5.72
C LEU A 211 6.40 -6.83 -5.02
N PHE A 212 6.42 -6.66 -3.70
CA PHE A 212 7.64 -6.65 -2.89
C PHE A 212 7.95 -7.99 -2.21
N MET A 213 7.04 -8.95 -2.27
CA MET A 213 7.24 -10.31 -1.74
C MET A 213 8.51 -10.96 -2.31
N SER A 214 9.23 -11.70 -1.46
CA SER A 214 10.47 -12.40 -1.87
C SER A 214 10.24 -13.39 -3.02
N SER A 215 9.06 -14.03 -3.09
CA SER A 215 8.71 -14.90 -4.22
C SER A 215 8.58 -14.10 -5.51
N THR A 216 7.89 -12.95 -5.48
CA THR A 216 7.74 -12.06 -6.64
C THR A 216 9.09 -11.54 -7.13
N LEU A 217 9.97 -11.09 -6.22
CA LEU A 217 11.32 -10.64 -6.58
C LEU A 217 12.20 -11.79 -7.10
N GLY A 218 12.05 -13.00 -6.58
CA GLY A 218 12.77 -14.15 -7.14
C GLY A 218 12.25 -14.57 -8.53
N ALA A 219 10.95 -14.43 -8.78
CA ALA A 219 10.37 -14.62 -10.11
C ALA A 219 10.87 -13.56 -11.10
N LEU A 220 10.94 -12.30 -10.67
CA LEU A 220 11.55 -11.21 -11.43
C LEU A 220 13.01 -11.55 -11.79
N ALA A 221 13.81 -12.03 -10.84
CA ALA A 221 15.21 -12.38 -11.06
C ALA A 221 15.41 -13.44 -12.15
N GLU A 222 14.53 -14.46 -12.18
CA GLU A 222 14.50 -15.45 -13.26
C GLU A 222 14.06 -14.82 -14.58
N ALA A 223 12.97 -14.05 -14.56
CA ALA A 223 12.36 -13.50 -15.77
C ALA A 223 13.32 -12.61 -16.56
N VAL A 224 14.08 -11.77 -15.87
CA VAL A 224 15.09 -10.89 -16.50
C VAL A 224 16.43 -11.59 -16.75
N GLY A 225 16.62 -12.83 -16.29
CA GLY A 225 17.83 -13.61 -16.53
C GLY A 225 19.03 -13.23 -15.65
N MET A 226 18.81 -12.73 -14.43
CA MET A 226 19.91 -12.34 -13.51
C MET A 226 20.90 -13.47 -13.26
N HIS A 227 20.41 -14.71 -13.18
CA HIS A 227 21.23 -15.89 -12.98
C HIS A 227 22.31 -16.08 -14.06
N ARG A 228 22.10 -15.58 -15.29
CA ARG A 228 23.06 -15.68 -16.39
C ARG A 228 24.21 -14.69 -16.26
N VAL A 229 24.02 -13.62 -15.49
CA VAL A 229 24.98 -12.53 -15.33
C VAL A 229 25.83 -12.71 -14.09
N LEU A 230 25.25 -13.33 -13.04
CA LEU A 230 25.91 -13.59 -11.77
C LEU A 230 26.51 -15.01 -11.62
N SER A 231 26.57 -15.78 -12.72
CA SER A 231 26.96 -17.21 -12.70
C SER A 231 28.43 -17.49 -12.34
N SER A 232 29.27 -16.48 -12.12
CA SER A 232 30.67 -16.68 -11.73
C SER A 232 30.85 -17.08 -10.26
N ALA A 233 29.77 -17.19 -9.48
CA ALA A 233 29.81 -17.68 -8.09
C ALA A 233 29.69 -19.22 -8.03
N PRO A 234 30.70 -19.96 -7.52
CA PRO A 234 30.72 -21.42 -7.45
C PRO A 234 29.56 -22.03 -6.62
N ASP A 235 29.01 -21.26 -5.67
CA ASP A 235 27.99 -21.73 -4.72
C ASP A 235 26.58 -21.22 -5.05
N ALA A 236 26.28 -21.02 -6.32
CA ALA A 236 24.94 -20.62 -6.75
C ALA A 236 24.00 -21.84 -6.76
N PRO A 237 23.09 -22.04 -5.77
CA PRO A 237 22.00 -23.05 -5.84
C PRO A 237 20.94 -22.69 -6.92
N GLN A 238 21.36 -22.00 -7.98
CA GLN A 238 20.55 -21.22 -8.89
C GLN A 238 20.04 -22.06 -10.08
N LEU A 239 20.73 -23.12 -10.52
CA LEU A 239 20.33 -23.85 -11.74
C LEU A 239 18.98 -24.58 -11.59
N ALA A 240 18.80 -25.39 -10.55
CA ALA A 240 17.58 -26.20 -10.38
C ALA A 240 16.31 -25.35 -10.13
N PHE A 241 16.47 -24.15 -9.55
CA PHE A 241 15.35 -23.23 -9.32
C PHE A 241 14.88 -22.55 -10.61
N ASN A 242 15.83 -22.16 -11.48
CA ASN A 242 15.51 -21.44 -12.70
C ASN A 242 14.73 -22.30 -13.69
N GLU A 243 15.04 -23.58 -13.83
CA GLU A 243 14.42 -24.41 -14.88
C GLU A 243 12.91 -24.61 -14.68
N THR A 244 12.48 -25.02 -13.48
CA THR A 244 11.04 -25.21 -13.20
C THR A 244 10.26 -23.90 -13.31
N LEU A 245 10.85 -22.82 -12.79
CA LEU A 245 10.23 -21.50 -12.81
C LEU A 245 10.16 -20.94 -14.25
N GLN A 246 11.21 -21.15 -15.04
CA GLN A 246 11.29 -20.79 -16.46
C GLN A 246 10.28 -21.56 -17.30
N LEU A 247 10.13 -22.89 -17.09
CA LEU A 247 9.12 -23.69 -17.78
C LEU A 247 7.71 -23.17 -17.50
N ARG A 248 7.39 -22.88 -16.23
CA ARG A 248 6.10 -22.28 -15.88
C ARG A 248 5.89 -20.91 -16.49
N ARG A 249 6.93 -20.08 -16.57
CA ARG A 249 6.84 -18.80 -17.27
C ARG A 249 6.52 -19.00 -18.75
N ILE A 250 7.19 -19.94 -19.42
CA ILE A 250 6.93 -20.26 -20.83
C ILE A 250 5.48 -20.71 -21.02
N GLU A 251 4.99 -21.62 -20.18
CA GLU A 251 3.58 -22.05 -20.18
C GLU A 251 2.63 -20.87 -19.96
N GLU A 252 2.93 -19.99 -19.01
CA GLU A 252 2.12 -18.80 -18.73
C GLU A 252 2.12 -17.82 -19.92
N CYS A 253 3.25 -17.66 -20.59
CA CYS A 253 3.38 -16.82 -21.78
C CYS A 253 2.58 -17.32 -22.98
N GLN A 254 2.20 -18.60 -23.03
CA GLN A 254 1.28 -19.12 -24.05
C GLN A 254 -0.14 -18.56 -23.90
N LYS A 255 -0.51 -18.04 -22.72
CA LYS A 255 -1.80 -17.37 -22.50
C LYS A 255 -1.80 -15.98 -23.14
N PRO A 256 -2.97 -15.47 -23.56
CA PRO A 256 -3.12 -14.09 -23.99
C PRO A 256 -2.61 -13.13 -22.92
N GLU A 257 -1.98 -12.03 -23.33
CA GLU A 257 -1.28 -11.12 -22.44
C GLU A 257 -2.14 -10.69 -21.23
N GLY A 258 -3.42 -10.38 -21.45
CA GLY A 258 -4.39 -10.01 -20.40
C GLY A 258 -4.69 -11.07 -19.34
N GLN A 259 -4.42 -12.35 -19.62
CA GLN A 259 -4.78 -13.51 -18.79
C GLN A 259 -3.58 -14.14 -18.07
N ARG A 260 -2.37 -13.63 -18.29
CA ARG A 260 -1.14 -14.14 -17.63
C ARG A 260 -1.19 -13.83 -16.13
N GLY A 261 -0.78 -14.73 -15.25
CA GLY A 261 -0.81 -14.53 -13.80
C GLY A 261 0.54 -14.77 -13.12
N ASN A 262 0.50 -14.85 -11.79
CA ASN A 262 1.66 -15.15 -10.96
C ASN A 262 2.07 -16.64 -11.15
N TYR A 263 2.85 -16.97 -12.18
CA TYR A 263 3.28 -18.35 -12.46
C TYR A 263 4.11 -19.00 -11.34
N TRP A 264 4.62 -18.18 -10.41
CA TRP A 264 5.37 -18.60 -9.22
C TRP A 264 4.51 -18.88 -7.97
N ALA A 265 3.19 -18.66 -8.00
CA ALA A 265 2.34 -18.69 -6.80
C ALA A 265 2.39 -20.02 -6.01
N LYS A 266 2.66 -21.14 -6.69
CA LYS A 266 2.73 -22.49 -6.09
C LYS A 266 4.16 -23.00 -5.91
N LEU A 267 5.17 -22.16 -6.12
CA LEU A 267 6.58 -22.54 -6.03
C LEU A 267 7.22 -21.99 -4.77
N LYS A 268 8.08 -22.81 -4.15
CA LYS A 268 8.92 -22.37 -3.04
C LYS A 268 10.18 -21.71 -3.60
N ILE A 269 10.12 -20.39 -3.74
CA ILE A 269 11.23 -19.59 -4.20
C ILE A 269 12.24 -19.36 -3.06
N PRO A 270 13.54 -19.66 -3.24
CA PRO A 270 14.57 -19.33 -2.26
C PRO A 270 14.63 -17.82 -1.99
N LYS A 271 14.65 -17.41 -0.72
CA LYS A 271 14.74 -15.99 -0.35
C LYS A 271 16.02 -15.32 -0.88
N SER A 272 17.09 -16.09 -1.09
CA SER A 272 18.34 -15.62 -1.69
C SER A 272 18.14 -15.03 -3.10
N ALA A 273 17.17 -15.50 -3.88
CA ALA A 273 16.87 -14.95 -5.21
C ALA A 273 16.40 -13.48 -5.12
N ALA A 274 15.52 -13.18 -4.16
CA ALA A 274 15.14 -11.80 -3.87
C ALA A 274 16.32 -10.98 -3.33
N GLY A 275 17.19 -11.60 -2.54
CA GLY A 275 18.42 -10.98 -2.03
C GLY A 275 19.33 -10.50 -3.16
N LEU A 276 19.44 -11.26 -4.26
CA LEU A 276 20.24 -10.87 -5.43
C LEU A 276 19.69 -9.61 -6.10
N VAL A 277 18.37 -9.53 -6.31
CA VAL A 277 17.70 -8.34 -6.87
C VAL A 277 18.02 -7.11 -6.02
N LYS A 278 17.82 -7.23 -4.71
CA LYS A 278 18.06 -6.14 -3.76
C LYS A 278 19.53 -5.72 -3.77
N THR A 279 20.44 -6.69 -3.70
CA THR A 279 21.89 -6.44 -3.73
C THR A 279 22.31 -5.66 -4.98
N LEU A 280 21.80 -6.03 -6.15
CA LEU A 280 22.09 -5.33 -7.41
C LEU A 280 21.55 -3.89 -7.41
N VAL A 281 20.31 -3.69 -6.97
CA VAL A 281 19.72 -2.35 -6.89
C VAL A 281 20.47 -1.49 -5.87
N GLY A 282 20.84 -2.06 -4.72
CA GLY A 282 21.64 -1.38 -3.69
C GLY A 282 23.02 -0.98 -4.21
N ALA A 283 23.66 -1.82 -5.02
CA ALA A 283 24.94 -1.52 -5.65
C ALA A 283 24.85 -0.35 -6.62
N VAL A 284 23.84 -0.34 -7.50
CA VAL A 284 23.61 0.78 -8.42
C VAL A 284 23.24 2.05 -7.64
N ALA A 285 22.41 1.94 -6.61
CA ALA A 285 22.05 3.09 -5.77
C ALA A 285 23.27 3.71 -5.10
N LEU A 286 24.15 2.90 -4.50
CA LEU A 286 25.36 3.40 -3.86
C LEU A 286 26.33 4.04 -4.88
N ASP A 287 26.61 3.34 -5.99
CA ASP A 287 27.57 3.80 -7.00
C ASP A 287 27.11 5.09 -7.72
N SER A 288 25.82 5.16 -8.04
CA SER A 288 25.19 6.35 -8.65
C SER A 288 24.99 7.50 -7.68
N SER A 289 25.36 7.35 -6.41
CA SER A 289 25.10 8.34 -5.35
C SER A 289 23.61 8.64 -5.16
N PHE A 290 22.80 7.59 -5.25
CA PHE A 290 21.34 7.61 -5.11
C PHE A 290 20.63 8.48 -6.16
N ASP A 291 21.18 8.54 -7.37
CA ASP A 291 20.56 9.25 -8.49
C ASP A 291 19.21 8.60 -8.86
N LEU A 292 18.13 9.32 -8.57
CA LEU A 292 16.76 8.85 -8.81
C LEU A 292 16.45 8.61 -10.28
N LYS A 293 17.09 9.34 -11.20
CA LYS A 293 16.91 9.13 -12.63
C LYS A 293 17.51 7.78 -13.03
N VAL A 294 18.73 7.49 -12.60
CA VAL A 294 19.39 6.20 -12.83
C VAL A 294 18.57 5.05 -12.25
N LEU A 295 18.09 5.21 -11.02
CA LEU A 295 17.29 4.18 -10.34
C LEU A 295 15.94 3.96 -11.02
N LYS A 296 15.30 5.03 -11.51
CA LYS A 296 14.06 4.94 -12.28
C LYS A 296 14.28 4.27 -13.63
N GLU A 297 15.36 4.58 -14.34
CA GLU A 297 15.72 3.92 -15.61
C GLU A 297 15.99 2.42 -15.40
N LEU A 298 16.67 2.06 -14.31
CA LEU A 298 16.87 0.66 -13.91
C LEU A 298 15.53 -0.04 -13.63
N TYR A 299 14.62 0.62 -12.90
CA TYR A 299 13.28 0.11 -12.62
C TYR A 299 12.45 -0.07 -13.89
N ASP A 300 12.39 0.96 -14.75
CA ASP A 300 11.63 0.96 -15.99
C ASP A 300 12.10 -0.13 -16.96
N ARG A 301 13.38 -0.50 -16.89
CA ARG A 301 13.97 -1.54 -17.74
C ARG A 301 13.82 -2.95 -17.17
N LEU A 302 14.04 -3.15 -15.87
CA LEU A 302 14.05 -4.48 -15.26
C LEU A 302 12.71 -4.87 -14.62
N PHE A 303 12.11 -3.96 -13.85
CA PHE A 303 10.95 -4.26 -13.00
C PHE A 303 9.64 -4.04 -13.73
N LYS A 304 9.50 -2.87 -14.37
CA LYS A 304 8.26 -2.44 -15.00
C LYS A 304 7.70 -3.44 -16.02
N PRO A 305 8.48 -3.99 -16.98
CA PRO A 305 7.92 -4.92 -17.97
C PRO A 305 7.38 -6.19 -17.30
N PHE A 306 8.11 -6.73 -16.32
CA PHE A 306 7.68 -7.91 -15.56
C PHE A 306 6.42 -7.64 -14.73
N TYR A 307 6.36 -6.51 -14.03
CA TYR A 307 5.18 -6.15 -13.24
C TYR A 307 3.96 -5.85 -14.10
N ASP A 308 4.15 -5.13 -15.21
CA ASP A 308 3.09 -4.82 -16.16
C ASP A 308 2.56 -6.10 -16.82
N GLU A 309 3.38 -7.13 -17.00
CA GLU A 309 2.96 -8.40 -17.57
C GLU A 309 2.27 -9.31 -16.54
N PHE A 310 2.95 -9.63 -15.43
CA PHE A 310 2.53 -10.68 -14.51
C PHE A 310 1.87 -10.18 -13.23
N CYS A 311 2.15 -8.94 -12.81
CA CYS A 311 1.68 -8.38 -11.55
C CYS A 311 0.64 -7.27 -11.72
N ARG A 312 -0.17 -7.32 -12.79
CA ARG A 312 -1.22 -6.32 -13.01
C ARG A 312 -2.13 -6.21 -11.80
N GLN A 313 -2.45 -4.97 -11.48
CA GLN A 313 -3.48 -4.62 -10.53
C GLN A 313 -4.78 -5.34 -10.87
N GLY A 314 -5.51 -5.77 -9.85
CA GLY A 314 -6.83 -6.35 -10.04
C GLY A 314 -6.82 -7.84 -10.37
N LYS A 315 -5.80 -8.46 -10.99
CA LYS A 315 -5.89 -9.85 -11.49
C LYS A 315 -6.50 -10.88 -10.52
N GLU A 316 -6.14 -10.93 -9.24
CA GLU A 316 -6.80 -11.91 -8.34
C GLU A 316 -8.28 -11.59 -8.04
N VAL A 317 -8.61 -10.31 -7.87
CA VAL A 317 -9.97 -9.81 -7.59
C VAL A 317 -10.82 -9.84 -8.88
N ASP A 318 -10.32 -9.18 -9.91
CA ASP A 318 -10.95 -8.99 -11.21
C ASP A 318 -10.94 -10.26 -12.07
N ASP A 319 -9.93 -11.15 -12.01
CA ASP A 319 -9.99 -12.42 -12.76
C ASP A 319 -11.03 -13.36 -12.15
N THR A 320 -11.20 -13.40 -10.82
CA THR A 320 -12.23 -14.23 -10.18
C THR A 320 -13.63 -13.63 -10.36
N VAL A 321 -13.77 -12.31 -10.27
CA VAL A 321 -15.04 -11.64 -10.60
C VAL A 321 -15.38 -11.90 -12.07
N ARG A 322 -14.45 -11.63 -13.00
CA ARG A 322 -14.64 -11.88 -14.44
C ARG A 322 -14.86 -13.36 -14.75
N GLU A 323 -14.17 -14.28 -14.08
CA GLU A 323 -14.40 -15.73 -14.19
C GLU A 323 -15.82 -16.08 -13.79
N PHE A 324 -16.33 -15.52 -12.69
CA PHE A 324 -17.70 -15.71 -12.25
C PHE A 324 -18.71 -15.12 -13.24
N GLU A 325 -18.50 -13.89 -13.73
CA GLU A 325 -19.38 -13.26 -14.71
C GLU A 325 -19.43 -14.08 -16.01
N GLN A 326 -18.26 -14.49 -16.54
CA GLN A 326 -18.15 -15.37 -17.70
C GLN A 326 -18.78 -16.74 -17.46
N PHE A 327 -18.69 -17.27 -16.24
CA PHE A 327 -19.33 -18.52 -15.86
C PHE A 327 -20.86 -18.39 -15.89
N MET A 328 -21.42 -17.30 -15.34
CA MET A 328 -22.85 -17.01 -15.39
C MET A 328 -23.35 -16.80 -16.82
N ASP A 329 -22.55 -16.12 -17.65
CA ASP A 329 -22.83 -15.94 -19.08
C ASP A 329 -22.85 -17.28 -19.82
N LYS A 330 -21.88 -18.17 -19.55
CA LYS A 330 -21.85 -19.53 -20.11
C LYS A 330 -23.03 -20.39 -19.67
N LEU A 331 -23.53 -20.18 -18.45
CA LEU A 331 -24.76 -20.81 -17.97
C LEU A 331 -26.03 -20.20 -18.60
N GLY A 332 -25.91 -19.09 -19.33
CA GLY A 332 -27.03 -18.38 -19.94
C GLY A 332 -27.94 -17.70 -18.93
N CYS A 333 -27.51 -17.51 -17.68
CA CYS A 333 -28.28 -16.85 -16.66
C CYS A 333 -28.19 -15.33 -16.84
N LYS A 334 -29.34 -14.68 -17.04
CA LYS A 334 -29.46 -13.22 -17.27
C LYS A 334 -30.05 -12.47 -16.08
N GLU A 335 -30.61 -13.19 -15.11
CA GLU A 335 -31.21 -12.60 -13.91
C GLU A 335 -30.35 -12.84 -12.68
N TRP A 336 -29.18 -12.25 -12.69
CA TRP A 336 -28.30 -12.22 -11.53
C TRP A 336 -27.72 -10.81 -11.36
N HIS A 337 -27.40 -10.45 -10.12
CA HIS A 337 -26.78 -9.16 -9.81
C HIS A 337 -26.07 -9.18 -8.45
N TYR A 338 -25.17 -8.21 -8.28
CA TYR A 338 -24.54 -7.92 -7.01
C TYR A 338 -25.42 -7.00 -6.17
N VAL A 339 -25.65 -7.35 -4.91
CA VAL A 339 -26.18 -6.45 -3.89
C VAL A 339 -25.03 -6.04 -2.98
N ARG A 340 -24.63 -4.77 -3.07
CA ARG A 340 -23.48 -4.20 -2.37
C ARG A 340 -23.95 -3.32 -1.24
N THR A 341 -23.51 -3.63 -0.02
CA THR A 341 -23.92 -2.90 1.18
C THR A 341 -22.71 -2.45 1.97
N ILE A 342 -22.76 -1.21 2.47
CA ILE A 342 -21.72 -0.64 3.32
C ILE A 342 -22.26 -0.57 4.75
N GLY A 343 -21.58 -1.24 5.67
CA GLY A 343 -21.87 -1.23 7.09
C GLY A 343 -20.79 -0.56 7.92
N ARG A 344 -20.97 -0.57 9.24
CA ARG A 344 -19.95 -0.19 10.22
C ARG A 344 -19.78 -1.31 11.25
N GLN A 345 -18.53 -1.67 11.54
CA GLN A 345 -18.18 -2.59 12.61
C GLN A 345 -16.99 -2.03 13.39
N ASN A 346 -17.09 -1.93 14.71
CA ASN A 346 -16.05 -1.35 15.58
C ASN A 346 -15.54 0.02 15.06
N LYS A 347 -16.47 0.90 14.69
CA LYS A 347 -16.22 2.25 14.10
C LYS A 347 -15.47 2.25 12.75
N LYS A 348 -15.20 1.09 12.13
CA LYS A 348 -14.61 0.98 10.79
C LYS A 348 -15.69 0.67 9.74
N LYS A 349 -15.56 1.26 8.54
CA LYS A 349 -16.40 0.89 7.40
C LYS A 349 -16.13 -0.58 7.04
N VAL A 350 -17.20 -1.33 6.82
CA VAL A 350 -17.13 -2.70 6.31
C VAL A 350 -18.00 -2.80 5.07
N TYR A 351 -17.55 -3.59 4.11
CA TYR A 351 -18.23 -3.79 2.84
C TYR A 351 -18.75 -5.22 2.79
N CYS A 352 -19.93 -5.37 2.22
CA CYS A 352 -20.62 -6.62 2.06
C CYS A 352 -21.06 -6.75 0.60
N THR A 353 -20.93 -7.95 0.04
CA THR A 353 -21.45 -8.28 -1.28
C THR A 353 -22.28 -9.55 -1.16
N ALA A 354 -23.52 -9.46 -1.60
CA ALA A 354 -24.36 -10.61 -1.85
C ALA A 354 -24.52 -10.83 -3.35
N ILE A 355 -24.54 -12.09 -3.78
CA ILE A 355 -24.82 -12.48 -5.16
C ILE A 355 -26.24 -13.04 -5.19
N HIS A 356 -27.10 -12.32 -5.90
CA HIS A 356 -28.51 -12.68 -6.07
C HIS A 356 -28.68 -13.29 -7.45
N VAL A 357 -29.41 -14.41 -7.52
CA VAL A 357 -29.79 -15.06 -8.77
C VAL A 357 -31.27 -15.43 -8.66
N HIS A 358 -32.10 -14.93 -9.59
CA HIS A 358 -33.57 -15.11 -9.56
C HIS A 358 -34.20 -14.81 -8.20
N ASN A 359 -33.83 -13.68 -7.59
CA ASN A 359 -34.27 -13.24 -6.26
C ASN A 359 -33.88 -14.16 -5.09
N VAL A 360 -33.05 -15.18 -5.32
CA VAL A 360 -32.46 -16.03 -4.28
C VAL A 360 -31.05 -15.55 -3.96
N ILE A 361 -30.73 -15.43 -2.68
CA ILE A 361 -29.39 -15.10 -2.22
C ILE A 361 -28.54 -16.36 -2.21
N TRP A 362 -27.56 -16.44 -3.11
CA TRP A 362 -26.69 -17.62 -3.24
C TRP A 362 -25.41 -17.50 -2.43
N MET A 363 -24.89 -16.29 -2.30
CA MET A 363 -23.67 -16.02 -1.56
C MET A 363 -23.79 -14.69 -0.85
N VAL A 364 -23.30 -14.62 0.38
CA VAL A 364 -23.12 -13.37 1.10
C VAL A 364 -21.75 -13.36 1.72
N ARG A 365 -20.94 -12.38 1.34
CA ARG A 365 -19.72 -12.04 2.05
C ARG A 365 -19.92 -10.76 2.83
N ARG A 366 -19.53 -10.81 4.10
CA ARG A 366 -19.65 -9.73 5.07
C ARG A 366 -18.27 -9.36 5.59
N HIS A 367 -18.19 -8.18 6.21
CA HIS A 367 -17.01 -7.75 6.98
C HIS A 367 -15.73 -7.59 6.14
N CYS A 368 -15.85 -7.24 4.86
CA CYS A 368 -14.69 -6.99 4.01
C CYS A 368 -14.19 -5.55 4.16
N LYS A 369 -12.89 -5.35 3.95
CA LYS A 369 -12.25 -4.03 4.11
C LYS A 369 -12.57 -3.06 2.97
N THR A 370 -12.80 -3.57 1.75
CA THR A 370 -13.18 -2.78 0.57
C THR A 370 -14.28 -3.48 -0.21
N GLN A 371 -15.00 -2.73 -1.06
CA GLN A 371 -16.07 -3.27 -1.90
C GLN A 371 -15.53 -4.29 -2.91
N ARG A 372 -14.36 -4.04 -3.48
CA ARG A 372 -13.68 -4.96 -4.41
C ARG A 372 -13.37 -6.30 -3.76
N LEU A 373 -12.84 -6.30 -2.53
CA LEU A 373 -12.58 -7.54 -1.79
C LEU A 373 -13.88 -8.30 -1.48
N ALA A 374 -14.95 -7.59 -1.15
CA ALA A 374 -16.26 -8.20 -0.93
C ALA A 374 -16.77 -8.91 -2.18
N ASP A 375 -16.66 -8.26 -3.34
CA ASP A 375 -17.01 -8.83 -4.64
C ASP A 375 -16.14 -10.05 -4.98
N TYR A 376 -14.82 -9.96 -4.79
CA TYR A 376 -13.89 -11.07 -4.99
C TYR A 376 -14.22 -12.29 -4.15
N PHE A 377 -14.36 -12.13 -2.83
CA PHE A 377 -14.64 -13.28 -1.96
C PHE A 377 -16.01 -13.89 -2.28
N ALA A 378 -17.02 -13.06 -2.57
CA ALA A 378 -18.33 -13.57 -2.98
C ALA A 378 -18.22 -14.41 -4.27
N CYS A 379 -17.52 -13.91 -5.30
CA CYS A 379 -17.32 -14.62 -6.57
C CYS A 379 -16.48 -15.89 -6.41
N ARG A 380 -15.39 -15.83 -5.63
CA ARG A 380 -14.53 -16.97 -5.36
C ARG A 380 -15.29 -18.11 -4.69
N ASP A 381 -16.09 -17.78 -3.69
CA ASP A 381 -16.75 -18.79 -2.87
C ASP A 381 -17.96 -19.38 -3.58
N ILE A 382 -18.71 -18.58 -4.35
CA ILE A 382 -19.81 -19.12 -5.16
C ILE A 382 -19.27 -20.02 -6.30
N LEU A 383 -18.15 -19.64 -6.94
CA LEU A 383 -17.45 -20.52 -7.89
C LEU A 383 -16.98 -21.80 -7.21
N GLY A 384 -16.48 -21.72 -5.97
CA GLY A 384 -16.13 -22.88 -5.15
C GLY A 384 -17.32 -23.82 -4.90
N ILE A 385 -18.50 -23.26 -4.62
CA ILE A 385 -19.76 -24.02 -4.47
C ILE A 385 -20.14 -24.71 -5.78
N PHE A 386 -20.05 -24.00 -6.91
CA PHE A 386 -20.40 -24.53 -8.23
C PHE A 386 -19.43 -25.58 -8.79
N ARG A 387 -18.28 -25.83 -8.13
CA ARG A 387 -17.44 -26.99 -8.44
C ARG A 387 -18.10 -28.32 -8.07
N ASN A 388 -19.09 -28.31 -7.18
CA ASN A 388 -19.90 -29.49 -6.86
C ASN A 388 -21.02 -29.64 -7.90
N SER A 389 -21.00 -30.76 -8.64
CA SER A 389 -21.99 -31.06 -9.70
C SER A 389 -23.42 -31.03 -9.19
N THR A 390 -23.69 -31.56 -7.99
CA THR A 390 -25.04 -31.57 -7.40
C THR A 390 -25.57 -30.16 -7.15
N THR A 391 -24.71 -29.25 -6.70
CA THR A 391 -25.10 -27.86 -6.43
C THR A 391 -25.26 -27.07 -7.72
N LEU A 392 -24.41 -27.33 -8.72
CA LEU A 392 -24.54 -26.76 -10.05
C LEU A 392 -25.82 -27.22 -10.76
N ASP A 393 -26.23 -28.48 -10.60
CA ASP A 393 -27.46 -29.00 -11.18
C ASP A 393 -28.71 -28.48 -10.43
N SER A 394 -28.62 -28.30 -9.10
CA SER A 394 -29.64 -27.57 -8.34
C SER A 394 -29.77 -26.12 -8.77
N PHE A 395 -28.66 -25.47 -9.13
CA PHE A 395 -28.67 -24.13 -9.72
C PHE A 395 -29.36 -24.13 -11.08
N ARG A 396 -28.96 -25.03 -11.99
CA ARG A 396 -29.52 -25.13 -13.35
C ARG A 396 -31.01 -25.38 -13.35
N SER A 397 -31.49 -26.27 -12.48
CA SER A 397 -32.93 -26.57 -12.34
C SER A 397 -33.76 -25.40 -11.82
N LYS A 398 -33.14 -24.47 -11.08
CA LYS A 398 -33.80 -23.24 -10.58
C LYS A 398 -33.62 -22.04 -11.50
N CYS A 399 -32.66 -22.09 -12.43
CA CYS A 399 -32.42 -21.03 -13.39
C CYS A 399 -33.54 -21.01 -14.45
N GLN A 400 -34.27 -19.91 -14.54
CA GLN A 400 -35.40 -19.75 -15.46
C GLN A 400 -35.01 -19.05 -16.78
N CYS A 401 -33.75 -18.63 -16.92
CA CYS A 401 -33.28 -17.96 -18.13
C CYS A 401 -33.13 -18.97 -19.28
N ARG A 402 -33.91 -18.81 -20.35
CA ARG A 402 -33.67 -19.53 -21.61
C ARG A 402 -32.40 -19.02 -22.28
N SER A 403 -31.57 -19.95 -22.79
CA SER A 403 -30.36 -19.69 -23.56
C SER A 403 -30.66 -18.92 -24.84
N SER A 404 -30.72 -17.60 -24.74
CA SER A 404 -30.79 -16.70 -25.89
C SER A 404 -29.38 -16.16 -26.15
N GLY A 405 -28.89 -16.39 -27.37
CA GLY A 405 -27.53 -16.10 -27.84
C GLY A 405 -27.01 -14.67 -27.60
N PRO A 406 -25.75 -14.41 -27.97
CA PRO A 406 -24.98 -13.26 -27.49
C PRO A 406 -25.65 -11.93 -27.85
N ARG A 407 -25.88 -11.06 -26.85
CA ARG A 407 -26.51 -9.74 -27.04
C ARG A 407 -25.48 -8.63 -26.84
N ARG A 408 -25.50 -7.68 -27.78
CA ARG A 408 -24.63 -6.50 -27.88
C ARG A 408 -24.68 -5.63 -26.60
N GLU A 409 -23.51 -5.15 -26.21
CA GLU A 409 -23.26 -4.23 -25.11
C GLU A 409 -24.06 -2.92 -25.25
N THR A 410 -24.69 -2.48 -24.15
CA THR A 410 -25.06 -1.07 -23.98
C THR A 410 -24.62 -0.64 -22.59
N TRP A 411 -23.66 0.29 -22.57
CA TRP A 411 -23.17 0.97 -21.37
C TRP A 411 -24.06 2.16 -21.04
N GLY A 412 -24.36 2.33 -19.75
CA GLY A 412 -24.69 3.63 -19.15
C GLY A 412 -26.18 3.90 -18.86
N ALA A 413 -26.54 3.85 -17.57
CA ALA A 413 -27.44 4.84 -16.95
C ALA A 413 -27.46 4.66 -15.43
N THR A 414 -26.99 5.70 -14.73
CA THR A 414 -27.03 5.83 -13.27
C THR A 414 -28.36 6.47 -12.82
N LYS A 415 -28.76 6.15 -11.59
CA LYS A 415 -29.71 6.84 -10.68
C LYS A 415 -31.22 6.58 -10.86
N ARG A 416 -31.83 5.99 -9.82
CA ARG A 416 -33.03 6.55 -9.17
C ARG A 416 -33.09 6.18 -7.68
N LYS A 417 -33.41 7.19 -6.86
CA LYS A 417 -33.75 7.13 -5.42
C LYS A 417 -35.14 6.53 -5.26
N GLU A 418 -35.36 5.69 -4.25
CA GLU A 418 -36.68 5.51 -3.64
C GLU A 418 -36.60 5.62 -2.12
N ARG A 419 -37.54 6.43 -1.58
CA ARG A 419 -37.90 6.59 -0.17
C ARG A 419 -38.94 5.52 0.13
N GLU A 420 -38.80 4.81 1.25
CA GLU A 420 -39.87 4.01 1.84
C GLU A 420 -40.26 4.61 3.19
N SER A 421 -41.55 4.86 3.38
CA SER A 421 -42.19 4.97 4.69
C SER A 421 -43.57 4.33 4.60
N SER A 422 -43.73 3.18 5.25
CA SER A 422 -44.97 2.43 5.38
C SER A 422 -45.87 3.00 6.49
N PRO A 423 -47.20 2.78 6.44
CA PRO A 423 -48.14 3.20 7.48
C PRO A 423 -48.52 2.05 8.41
N ALA A 424 -48.72 2.33 9.69
CA ALA A 424 -49.66 1.65 10.59
C ALA A 424 -49.73 2.42 11.91
N ASP A 425 -50.90 2.98 12.24
CA ASP A 425 -51.65 2.61 13.45
C ASP A 425 -52.75 3.65 13.72
N GLU A 426 -53.98 3.17 13.72
CA GLU A 426 -55.15 3.89 14.21
C GLU A 426 -55.91 2.95 15.14
N LYS A 427 -56.03 3.34 16.42
CA LYS A 427 -57.25 3.15 17.22
C LYS A 427 -57.20 4.05 18.46
N LEU A 428 -58.08 5.06 18.44
CA LEU A 428 -58.51 5.89 19.56
C LEU A 428 -59.31 5.07 20.60
N VAL A 429 -59.43 5.59 21.84
CA VAL A 429 -60.68 6.15 22.42
C VAL A 429 -60.38 6.85 23.77
N ASP A 430 -60.76 8.14 23.82
CA ASP A 430 -61.27 9.05 24.87
C ASP A 430 -60.66 9.24 26.29
N GLY A 431 -60.49 10.54 26.64
CA GLY A 431 -60.05 11.09 27.95
C GLY A 431 -61.20 11.42 28.92
N PRO A 432 -61.22 12.54 29.69
CA PRO A 432 -60.18 13.55 30.00
C PRO A 432 -60.04 13.87 31.52
N SER A 433 -59.14 14.81 31.89
CA SER A 433 -59.38 15.92 32.88
C SER A 433 -58.22 16.24 33.86
N ARG A 434 -57.83 17.53 33.83
CA ARG A 434 -57.35 18.44 34.91
C ARG A 434 -55.92 18.36 35.50
N ARG A 435 -55.19 19.45 35.18
CA ARG A 435 -54.13 20.18 35.93
C ARG A 435 -54.46 20.40 37.44
N PRO A 436 -53.53 20.81 38.35
CA PRO A 436 -52.46 21.80 38.13
C PRO A 436 -51.12 21.69 38.91
N HIS A 437 -50.17 22.55 38.49
CA HIS A 437 -48.94 22.97 39.21
C HIS A 437 -49.21 23.45 40.66
N PRO A 438 -48.18 23.51 41.53
CA PRO A 438 -47.52 24.81 41.76
C PRO A 438 -46.02 24.82 42.16
N ARG A 439 -45.34 25.90 41.71
CA ARG A 439 -44.43 26.83 42.42
C ARG A 439 -43.06 26.38 42.99
N PHE A 440 -42.02 27.07 42.50
CA PHE A 440 -40.76 27.41 43.18
C PHE A 440 -40.98 28.26 44.44
N PRO A 441 -40.06 28.23 45.43
CA PRO A 441 -39.03 29.29 45.52
C PRO A 441 -37.62 28.85 45.99
N LEU A 442 -36.58 29.53 45.51
CA LEU A 442 -35.27 29.75 46.18
C LEU A 442 -35.39 30.98 47.12
N PRO A 443 -34.38 31.47 47.89
CA PRO A 443 -33.04 30.97 48.27
C PRO A 443 -32.72 31.11 49.79
N GLY A 444 -31.49 30.75 50.20
CA GLY A 444 -30.87 31.05 51.50
C GLY A 444 -29.97 29.89 51.89
N GLY A 445 -28.68 30.02 52.19
CA GLY A 445 -27.89 31.10 52.75
C GLY A 445 -26.75 30.40 53.50
N GLU A 446 -25.52 30.81 53.20
CA GLU A 446 -24.35 30.94 54.09
C GLU A 446 -24.11 29.96 55.27
N GLY A 447 -22.85 29.52 55.40
CA GLY A 447 -22.27 29.27 56.74
C GLY A 447 -21.36 28.05 56.88
N CYS A 448 -20.06 28.30 56.81
CA CYS A 448 -18.94 27.71 57.57
C CYS A 448 -19.06 26.29 58.16
N SER A 449 -18.13 25.41 57.80
CA SER A 449 -16.92 25.08 58.60
C SER A 449 -15.98 24.20 57.78
#